data_AF-F2NEP0-F1
#
_entry.id   AF-F2NEP0-F1
#
_cell.length_a   1.000
_cell.length_b   1.000
_cell.length_c   1.000
_cell.angle_alpha   90.00
_cell.angle_beta   90.00
_cell.angle_gamma   90.00
#
_symmetry.space_group_name_H-M   'P 1'
#
loop_
_entity.id
_entity.type
_entity.pdbx_description
1 polymer ?
#
loop_
_entity_poly.entity_id
_entity_poly.type
_entity_poly.pdbx_seq_one_letter_code
_entity_poly.pdbx_strand_id
1 'polypeptide(L)'
;MSHEFRLYLQALDSHLRVAPLGKLTGSGVEQILGAAQAGLRVFPVVVVDLQGAENSTADTLTRLEEGLRQLVSEKKLILGLEPEKWILQGSPPEKICHCCNNCENCPCRSRTGEKAKKTG
;
A
#
# COMPACT_ATOMS: atom_id res chain seq x y z
N MET A 1 -4.45 -0.70 23.72
CA MET A 1 -5.00 0.66 23.63
C MET A 1 -5.18 0.96 22.15
N SER A 2 -6.38 1.33 21.69
CA SER A 2 -6.59 1.68 20.28
C SER A 2 -5.89 3.01 20.01
N HIS A 3 -4.90 3.04 19.12
CA HIS A 3 -4.33 4.29 18.67
C HIS A 3 -5.40 5.08 17.89
N GLU A 4 -5.65 6.31 18.34
CA GLU A 4 -6.46 7.29 17.60
C GLU A 4 -5.86 7.48 16.21
N PHE A 5 -6.71 7.52 15.17
CA PHE A 5 -6.25 7.73 13.81
C PHE A 5 -5.63 9.11 13.67
N ARG A 6 -4.41 9.18 13.14
CA ARG A 6 -3.70 10.42 12.85
C ARG A 6 -3.12 10.38 11.46
N LEU A 7 -3.14 11.52 10.77
CA LEU A 7 -2.55 11.66 9.46
C LEU A 7 -1.33 12.59 9.54
N TYR A 8 -0.15 12.05 9.30
CA TYR A 8 1.08 12.83 9.25
C TYR A 8 1.40 13.22 7.81
N LEU A 9 1.68 14.51 7.61
CA LEU A 9 2.06 15.08 6.32
C LEU A 9 3.50 15.54 6.39
N GLN A 10 4.33 15.06 5.47
CA GLN A 10 5.73 15.42 5.38
C GLN A 10 6.01 15.96 3.98
N ALA A 11 6.19 17.27 3.89
CA ALA A 11 6.62 17.93 2.66
C ALA A 11 8.13 17.71 2.49
N LEU A 12 8.52 17.16 1.34
CA LEU A 12 9.90 16.99 0.91
C LEU A 12 10.07 17.70 -0.42
N ASP A 13 11.32 17.99 -0.81
CA ASP A 13 11.61 18.83 -1.98
C ASP A 13 10.94 18.36 -3.28
N SER A 14 10.70 17.04 -3.42
CA SER A 14 10.14 16.44 -4.63
C SER A 14 8.73 15.85 -4.46
N HIS A 15 8.25 15.66 -3.24
CA HIS A 15 6.98 14.98 -3.00
C HIS A 15 6.39 15.29 -1.64
N LEU A 16 5.08 15.07 -1.53
CA LEU A 16 4.39 15.00 -0.25
C LEU A 16 4.29 13.53 0.18
N ARG A 17 4.74 13.20 1.39
CA ARG A 17 4.44 11.92 2.04
C ARG A 17 3.22 12.07 2.96
N VAL A 18 2.23 11.22 2.76
CA VAL A 18 0.99 11.10 3.54
C VAL A 18 1.04 9.79 4.30
N ALA A 19 1.21 9.84 5.62
CA ALA A 19 1.43 8.67 6.45
C ALA A 19 0.36 8.57 7.55
N PRO A 20 -0.69 7.74 7.37
CA PRO A 20 -1.61 7.43 8.45
C PRO A 20 -0.95 6.62 9.57
N LEU A 21 -1.36 6.88 10.80
CA LEU A 21 -1.02 6.12 11.99
C LEU A 21 -2.29 5.69 12.72
N GLY A 22 -2.38 4.42 13.09
CA GLY A 22 -3.52 3.85 13.79
C GLY A 22 -4.55 3.22 12.85
N LYS A 23 -5.75 2.94 13.37
CA LYS A 23 -6.75 2.13 12.66
C LYS A 23 -7.28 2.81 11.39
N LEU A 24 -7.08 2.18 10.24
CA LEU A 24 -7.61 2.69 8.97
C LEU A 24 -9.12 2.43 8.89
N THR A 25 -9.90 3.51 8.95
CA THR A 25 -11.36 3.49 8.82
C THR A 25 -11.79 4.17 7.52
N GLY A 26 -13.07 4.08 7.16
CA GLY A 26 -13.59 4.83 6.01
C GLY A 26 -13.31 6.35 6.10
N SER A 27 -13.48 6.95 7.29
CA SER A 27 -13.11 8.36 7.49
C SER A 27 -11.61 8.61 7.32
N GLY A 28 -10.76 7.66 7.74
CA GLY A 28 -9.32 7.74 7.51
C GLY A 28 -8.95 7.70 6.04
N VAL A 29 -9.64 6.89 5.24
CA VAL A 29 -9.49 6.86 3.77
C VAL A 29 -9.84 8.21 3.16
N GLU A 30 -10.98 8.81 3.52
CA GLU A 30 -11.36 10.14 3.03
C GLU A 30 -10.31 11.22 3.37
N GLN A 31 -9.75 11.17 4.59
CA GLN A 31 -8.68 12.10 4.99
C GLN A 31 -7.41 11.92 4.16
N ILE A 32 -7.01 10.67 3.89
CA ILE A 32 -5.85 10.38 3.04
C ILE A 32 -6.10 10.89 1.61
N LEU A 33 -7.27 10.63 1.04
CA LEU A 33 -7.62 11.07 -0.31
C LEU A 33 -7.66 12.60 -0.41
N GLY A 34 -8.26 13.29 0.57
CA GLY A 34 -8.26 14.76 0.62
C GLY A 34 -6.85 15.35 0.72
N ALA A 35 -5.99 14.77 1.57
CA ALA A 35 -4.60 15.17 1.67
C ALA A 35 -3.81 14.92 0.38
N ALA A 36 -4.04 13.77 -0.27
CA ALA A 36 -3.39 13.45 -1.53
C ALA A 36 -3.85 14.39 -2.65
N GLN A 37 -5.15 14.68 -2.74
CA GLN A 37 -5.68 15.64 -3.70
C GLN A 37 -5.09 17.04 -3.50
N ALA A 38 -5.03 17.54 -2.27
CA ALA A 38 -4.43 18.83 -1.95
C ALA A 38 -2.93 18.83 -2.26
N GLY A 39 -2.21 17.77 -1.87
CA GLY A 39 -0.79 17.58 -2.13
C GLY A 39 -0.47 17.59 -3.62
N LEU A 40 -1.28 16.91 -4.43
CA LEU A 40 -1.09 16.86 -5.88
C LEU A 40 -1.26 18.23 -6.57
N ARG A 41 -1.84 19.24 -5.92
CA ARG A 41 -1.88 20.61 -6.46
C ARG A 41 -0.54 21.35 -6.34
N VAL A 42 0.31 20.92 -5.41
CA VAL A 42 1.57 21.59 -5.07
C VAL A 42 2.77 20.75 -5.44
N PHE A 43 2.67 19.43 -5.28
CA PHE A 43 3.75 18.48 -5.51
C PHE A 43 3.50 17.66 -6.79
N PRO A 44 4.56 17.34 -7.55
CA PRO A 44 4.44 16.48 -8.72
C PRO A 44 4.08 15.05 -8.30
N VAL A 45 4.56 14.61 -7.14
CA VAL A 45 4.37 13.26 -6.60
C VAL A 45 3.78 13.33 -5.19
N VAL A 46 2.85 12.42 -4.88
CA VAL A 46 2.37 12.16 -3.53
C VAL A 46 2.58 10.69 -3.22
N VAL A 47 3.21 10.40 -2.08
CA VAL A 47 3.47 9.04 -1.58
C VAL A 47 2.54 8.78 -0.41
N VAL A 48 1.64 7.80 -0.54
CA VAL A 48 0.80 7.32 0.56
C VAL A 48 1.49 6.14 1.23
N ASP A 49 1.98 6.34 2.45
CA ASP A 49 2.73 5.35 3.22
C ASP A 49 1.87 4.72 4.32
N LEU A 50 1.42 3.50 4.07
CA LEU A 50 0.52 2.77 4.96
C LEU A 50 1.24 1.97 6.06
N GLN A 51 2.56 2.13 6.27
CA GLN A 51 3.29 1.38 7.30
C GLN A 51 2.75 1.59 8.72
N GLY A 52 2.21 2.78 9.02
CA GLY A 52 1.60 3.10 10.31
C GLY A 52 0.12 2.71 10.42
N ALA A 53 -0.50 2.25 9.32
CA ALA A 53 -1.92 1.92 9.30
C ALA A 53 -2.18 0.53 9.90
N GLU A 54 -3.08 0.47 10.88
CA GLU A 54 -3.49 -0.75 11.56
C GLU A 54 -4.87 -1.21 11.11
N ASN A 55 -5.14 -2.52 11.21
CA ASN A 55 -6.47 -3.10 11.00
C ASN A 55 -7.14 -2.70 9.66
N SER A 56 -6.34 -2.55 8.61
CA SER A 56 -6.82 -2.29 7.26
C SER A 56 -7.59 -3.51 6.75
N THR A 57 -8.88 -3.34 6.46
CA THR A 57 -9.69 -4.38 5.82
C THR A 57 -9.49 -4.33 4.31
N ALA A 58 -9.75 -5.45 3.63
CA ALA A 58 -9.73 -5.49 2.17
C ALA A 58 -10.63 -4.38 1.57
N ASP A 59 -11.83 -4.18 2.11
CA ASP A 59 -12.75 -3.12 1.67
C ASP A 59 -12.15 -1.71 1.82
N THR A 60 -11.49 -1.41 2.95
CA THR A 60 -10.86 -0.08 3.13
C THR A 60 -9.69 0.14 2.18
N LEU A 61 -8.91 -0.90 1.88
CA LEU A 61 -7.79 -0.81 0.95
C LEU A 61 -8.28 -0.66 -0.50
N THR A 62 -9.33 -1.40 -0.89
CA THR A 62 -9.96 -1.27 -2.21
C THR A 62 -10.48 0.15 -2.43
N ARG A 63 -11.23 0.71 -1.46
CA ARG A 63 -11.74 2.10 -1.57
C ARG A 63 -10.62 3.12 -1.68
N LEU A 64 -9.55 2.94 -0.91
CA LEU A 64 -8.38 3.81 -0.98
C LEU A 64 -7.72 3.72 -2.35
N GLU A 65 -7.53 2.52 -2.89
CA GLU A 65 -6.96 2.30 -4.20
C GLU A 65 -7.82 2.93 -5.31
N GLU A 66 -9.13 2.69 -5.30
CA GLU A 66 -10.08 3.28 -6.25
C GLU A 66 -10.07 4.80 -6.19
N GLY A 67 -10.09 5.39 -4.99
CA GLY A 67 -10.00 6.83 -4.80
C GLY A 67 -8.69 7.43 -5.33
N LEU A 68 -7.55 6.78 -5.07
CA LEU A 68 -6.26 7.23 -5.60
C LEU A 68 -6.20 7.11 -7.13
N ARG A 69 -6.76 6.04 -7.71
CA ARG A 69 -6.88 5.89 -9.16
C ARG A 69 -7.72 7.00 -9.78
N GLN A 70 -8.83 7.37 -9.14
CA GLN A 70 -9.69 8.46 -9.57
C GLN A 70 -8.94 9.80 -9.56
N LEU A 71 -8.23 10.12 -8.47
CA LEU A 71 -7.44 11.35 -8.35
C LEU A 71 -6.36 11.45 -9.44
N VAL A 72 -5.67 10.35 -9.72
CA VAL A 72 -4.67 10.32 -10.80
C VAL A 72 -5.34 10.52 -12.16
N SER A 73 -6.46 9.84 -12.44
CA SER A 73 -7.23 9.98 -13.68
C SER A 73 -7.66 11.44 -13.92
N GLU A 74 -8.17 12.10 -12.88
CA GLU A 74 -8.57 13.51 -12.93
C GLU A 74 -7.37 14.44 -13.17
N LYS A 75 -6.21 14.17 -12.54
CA LYS A 75 -4.99 14.98 -12.75
C LYS A 75 -4.36 14.73 -14.12
N LYS A 76 -4.53 13.54 -14.66
CA LYS A 76 -4.06 13.14 -15.98
C LYS A 76 -4.63 14.02 -17.10
N LEU A 77 -5.88 14.46 -16.94
CA LEU A 77 -6.54 15.42 -17.82
C LEU A 77 -5.89 16.81 -17.75
N ILE A 78 -5.14 17.11 -16.68
CA ILE A 78 -4.46 18.39 -16.47
C ILE A 78 -3.00 18.36 -16.97
N LEU A 79 -2.35 17.18 -17.01
CA LEU A 79 -0.92 17.05 -17.36
C LEU A 79 -0.60 16.24 -18.63
N GLY A 80 -1.57 15.63 -19.30
CA GLY A 80 -1.36 14.95 -20.59
C GLY A 80 -0.42 13.73 -20.55
N LEU A 81 -0.08 13.21 -19.37
CA LEU A 81 0.81 12.06 -19.18
C LEU A 81 0.02 10.82 -18.79
N GLU A 82 0.10 9.75 -19.57
CA GLU A 82 -0.51 8.47 -19.22
C GLU A 82 0.07 7.90 -17.90
N PRO A 83 -0.69 7.26 -16.99
CA PRO A 83 -0.17 6.93 -15.67
C PRO A 83 0.60 5.62 -15.82
N GLU A 84 1.89 5.72 -16.10
CA GLU A 84 2.72 4.52 -16.21
C GLU A 84 2.54 3.64 -14.97
N LYS A 85 2.27 2.36 -15.25
CA LYS A 85 1.85 1.29 -14.32
C LYS A 85 2.41 1.45 -12.90
N TRP A 86 1.50 1.55 -11.93
CA TRP A 86 1.85 1.65 -10.52
C TRP A 86 1.96 0.25 -9.93
N ILE A 87 3.02 0.00 -9.15
CA ILE A 87 3.15 -1.20 -8.31
C ILE A 87 2.76 -0.77 -6.90
N LEU A 88 1.63 -1.26 -6.40
CA LEU A 88 1.33 -1.26 -4.98
C LEU A 88 2.30 -2.25 -4.32
N GLN A 89 3.35 -1.75 -3.66
CA GLN A 89 4.18 -2.60 -2.81
C GLN A 89 3.43 -2.96 -1.54
N GLY A 90 2.57 -3.97 -1.64
CA GLY A 90 1.98 -4.69 -0.52
C GLY A 90 2.62 -6.05 -0.39
N SER A 91 3.75 -6.16 0.31
CA SER A 91 4.20 -7.35 1.05
C SER A 91 5.58 -7.10 1.67
N PRO A 92 5.90 -7.71 2.84
CA PRO A 92 7.26 -7.72 3.36
C PRO A 92 8.17 -8.47 2.38
N PRO A 93 9.50 -8.31 2.43
CA PRO A 93 10.39 -9.10 1.60
C PRO A 93 10.08 -10.57 1.82
N GLU A 94 9.57 -11.25 0.79
CA GLU A 94 9.56 -12.69 0.76
C GLU A 94 10.98 -13.12 1.11
N LYS A 95 11.11 -13.91 2.18
CA LYS A 95 12.36 -14.56 2.52
C LYS A 95 12.69 -15.48 1.35
N ILE A 96 13.47 -15.00 0.41
CA ILE A 96 14.07 -15.80 -0.64
C ILE A 96 14.83 -16.94 0.07
N CYS A 97 14.35 -18.20 0.03
CA CYS A 97 15.22 -19.33 0.41
C CYS A 97 16.29 -19.35 -0.66
N HIS A 98 17.52 -18.99 -0.31
CA HIS A 98 18.69 -19.24 -1.13
C HIS A 98 19.04 -20.74 -1.10
N CYS A 99 18.11 -21.62 -1.48
CA CYS A 99 18.38 -23.06 -1.58
C CYS A 99 19.17 -23.44 -2.83
N CYS A 100 19.38 -22.53 -3.79
CA CYS A 100 20.02 -22.86 -5.08
C CYS A 100 19.45 -24.17 -5.68
N ASN A 101 18.12 -24.30 -5.73
CA ASN A 101 17.38 -25.49 -6.20
C ASN A 101 17.54 -26.79 -5.38
N ASN A 102 18.19 -26.79 -4.22
CA ASN A 102 18.28 -27.97 -3.35
C ASN A 102 17.13 -28.01 -2.31
N CYS A 103 15.89 -28.05 -2.80
CA CYS A 103 14.68 -27.96 -1.97
C CYS A 103 14.44 -29.17 -1.06
N GLU A 104 15.10 -30.31 -1.31
CA GLU A 104 14.94 -31.51 -0.48
C GLU A 104 15.59 -31.36 0.90
N ASN A 105 16.62 -30.50 1.01
CA ASN A 105 17.39 -30.23 2.23
C ASN A 105 17.37 -28.73 2.67
N CYS A 106 16.55 -27.83 2.09
CA CYS A 106 16.50 -26.42 2.57
C CYS A 106 15.95 -26.42 4.02
N PRO A 107 16.64 -25.80 4.99
CA PRO A 107 16.18 -25.71 6.37
C PRO A 107 14.86 -24.94 6.53
N CYS A 108 14.33 -24.30 5.47
CA CYS A 108 13.01 -23.69 5.45
C CYS A 108 11.85 -24.69 5.38
N ARG A 109 12.11 -25.97 5.04
CA ARG A 109 11.07 -26.97 4.78
C ARG A 109 10.28 -27.37 6.04
N SER A 110 10.78 -27.04 7.23
CA SER A 110 10.19 -27.44 8.51
C SER A 110 8.99 -26.59 8.97
N ARG A 111 8.42 -25.69 8.14
CA ARG A 111 7.25 -24.87 8.54
C ARG A 111 6.01 -24.86 7.65
N THR A 112 5.99 -25.54 6.51
CA THR A 112 4.77 -25.64 5.69
C THR A 112 4.33 -27.10 5.55
N GLY A 113 3.89 -27.66 6.66
CA GLY A 113 3.04 -28.84 6.65
C GLY A 113 1.61 -28.44 6.34
N GLU A 114 1.25 -28.30 5.06
CA GLU A 114 -0.16 -28.35 4.65
C GLU A 114 -0.33 -29.40 3.56
N LYS A 115 -1.30 -30.27 3.83
CA LYS A 115 -1.48 -31.59 3.23
C LYS A 115 -1.97 -31.46 1.79
N ALA A 116 -1.21 -31.97 0.83
CA ALA A 116 -1.72 -32.29 -0.50
C ALA A 116 -2.74 -33.44 -0.37
N LYS A 117 -4.03 -33.11 -0.47
CA LYS A 117 -5.11 -34.09 -0.53
C LYS A 117 -5.22 -34.62 -1.97
N LYS A 118 -4.82 -35.90 -2.15
CA LYS A 118 -5.14 -36.70 -3.34
C LYS A 118 -6.65 -36.97 -3.41
N THR A 119 -7.21 -36.85 -4.61
CA THR A 119 -8.32 -37.64 -5.18
C THR A 119 -8.27 -37.33 -6.67
N GLY A 120 -8.21 -38.28 -7.60
CA GLY A 120 -8.73 -39.64 -7.60
C GLY A 120 -9.46 -39.77 -8.92
#